data_AF-A0AAU7JCC3-F1
#
_entry.id   AF-A0AAU7JCC3-F1
#
_cell.length_a   1.000
_cell.length_b   1.000
_cell.length_c   1.000
_cell.angle_alpha   90.00
_cell.angle_beta   90.00
_cell.angle_gamma   90.00
#
_symmetry.space_group_name_H-M   'P 1'
#
loop_
_entity.id
_entity.type
_entity.pdbx_description
1 polymer ?
#
loop_
_entity_poly.entity_id
_entity_poly.type
_entity_poly.pdbx_seq_one_letter_code
_entity_poly.pdbx_strand_id
1 'polypeptide(L)'
;MSHATLTVALYRILLDCAVFVGPPLLIATVVVFIIGLLQAVTQLQEQTLPQTVKIVVIGVVLLAFGGSLAGPLYASTTEIFSSFYLYRR
;
A
#
# COMPACT_ATOMS: atom_id res chain seq x y z
N MET A 1 -28.81 10.64 -2.89
CA MET A 1 -27.47 11.09 -2.45
C MET A 1 -26.92 12.10 -3.43
N SER A 2 -26.33 13.20 -2.96
CA SER A 2 -25.55 14.07 -3.84
C SER A 2 -24.37 13.27 -4.38
N HIS A 3 -24.10 13.33 -5.70
CA HIS A 3 -22.92 12.74 -6.31
C HIS A 3 -21.63 13.12 -5.54
N ALA A 4 -21.63 14.31 -4.92
CA ALA A 4 -20.51 14.79 -4.09
C ALA A 4 -20.19 13.89 -2.88
N THR A 5 -21.19 13.31 -2.19
CA THR A 5 -20.93 12.50 -0.99
C THR A 5 -20.26 11.18 -1.34
N LEU A 6 -20.68 10.55 -2.45
CA LEU A 6 -20.02 9.35 -2.98
C LEU A 6 -18.60 9.65 -3.44
N THR A 7 -18.39 10.77 -4.15
CA THR A 7 -17.04 11.15 -4.58
C THR A 7 -16.10 11.37 -3.39
N VAL A 8 -16.57 12.02 -2.32
CA VAL A 8 -15.76 12.24 -1.11
C VAL A 8 -15.42 10.91 -0.42
N ALA A 9 -16.39 10.00 -0.28
CA ALA A 9 -16.15 8.68 0.31
C ALA A 9 -15.13 7.86 -0.51
N LEU A 10 -15.28 7.83 -1.83
CA LEU A 10 -14.34 7.15 -2.73
C LEU A 10 -12.93 7.76 -2.66
N TYR A 11 -12.84 9.09 -2.64
CA TYR A 11 -11.55 9.79 -2.54
C TYR A 11 -10.83 9.47 -1.24
N ARG A 12 -11.56 9.42 -0.11
CA ARG A 12 -10.99 9.11 1.20
C ARG A 12 -10.41 7.69 1.25
N ILE A 13 -11.16 6.69 0.79
CA ILE A 13 -10.67 5.30 0.72
C ILE A 13 -9.45 5.20 -0.19
N LEU A 14 -9.43 5.91 -1.32
CA LEU A 14 -8.29 5.92 -2.23
C LEU A 14 -7.03 6.46 -1.55
N LEU A 15 -7.16 7.55 -0.79
CA LEU A 15 -6.04 8.09 0.00
C LEU A 15 -5.58 7.13 1.10
N ASP A 16 -6.50 6.48 1.82
CA ASP A 16 -6.15 5.50 2.84
C ASP A 16 -5.38 4.31 2.24
N CYS A 17 -5.79 3.83 1.05
CA CYS A 17 -5.06 2.82 0.30
C CYS A 17 -3.67 3.29 -0.11
N ALA A 18 -3.53 4.55 -0.56
CA ALA A 18 -2.24 5.12 -0.92
C ALA A 18 -1.30 5.21 0.29
N VAL A 19 -1.82 5.57 1.46
CA VAL A 19 -1.06 5.60 2.72
C VAL A 19 -0.65 4.18 3.17
N PHE A 20 -1.51 3.18 2.97
CA PHE A 20 -1.20 1.79 3.28
C PHE A 20 -0.06 1.25 2.41
N VAL A 21 -0.14 1.48 1.09
CA VAL A 21 0.79 0.90 0.11
C VAL A 21 2.08 1.73 -0.02
N GLY A 22 2.04 3.02 0.27
CA GLY A 22 3.16 3.96 0.07
C GLY A 22 4.46 3.56 0.78
N PRO A 23 4.48 3.41 2.12
CA PRO A 23 5.70 3.10 2.86
C PRO A 23 6.35 1.77 2.46
N PRO A 24 5.62 0.64 2.33
CA PRO A 24 6.21 -0.62 1.86
C PRO A 24 6.85 -0.51 0.47
N LEU A 25 6.20 0.19 -0.47
CA LEU A 25 6.74 0.38 -1.81
C LEU A 25 7.96 1.29 -1.83
N LEU A 26 7.96 2.36 -1.03
CA LEU A 26 9.09 3.28 -0.94
C LEU A 26 10.32 2.56 -0.41
N ILE A 27 10.18 1.80 0.68
CA ILE A 27 11.27 1.01 1.25
C ILE A 27 11.77 -0.03 0.25
N ALA A 28 10.86 -0.77 -0.40
CA ALA A 28 11.23 -1.76 -1.40
C ALA A 28 11.98 -1.12 -2.59
N THR A 29 11.55 0.05 -3.05
CA THR A 29 12.19 0.78 -4.14
C THR A 29 13.62 1.19 -3.79
N VAL A 30 13.85 1.71 -2.59
CA VAL A 30 15.19 2.10 -2.14
C VAL A 30 16.13 0.89 -2.08
N VAL A 31 15.66 -0.24 -1.53
CA VAL A 31 16.46 -1.46 -1.43
C VAL A 31 16.79 -2.02 -2.82
N VAL A 32 15.79 -2.13 -3.69
CA VAL A 32 15.97 -2.66 -5.05
C VAL A 32 16.83 -1.72 -5.91
N PHE A 33 16.78 -0.41 -5.68
CA PHE A 33 17.66 0.54 -6.35
C PHE A 33 19.14 0.28 -6.03
N ILE A 34 19.47 0.04 -4.76
CA ILE A 34 20.84 -0.30 -4.34
C ILE A 34 21.30 -1.61 -4.98
N ILE A 35 20.42 -2.62 -4.98
CA ILE A 35 20.70 -3.92 -5.61
C ILE A 35 20.93 -3.76 -7.11
N GLY A 36 20.10 -2.96 -7.79
CA GLY A 36 20.27 -2.68 -9.22
C GLY A 36 21.61 -2.02 -9.54
N LEU A 37 22.12 -1.14 -8.68
CA LEU A 37 23.46 -0.59 -8.82
C LEU A 37 24.55 -1.66 -8.70
N LEU A 38 24.43 -2.57 -7.74
CA LEU A 38 25.36 -3.70 -7.59
C LEU A 38 25.30 -4.65 -8.79
N GLN A 39 24.10 -4.91 -9.31
CA GLN A 39 23.90 -5.72 -10.53
C GLN A 39 24.58 -5.09 -11.75
N ALA A 40 24.53 -3.76 -11.87
CA ALA A 40 25.19 -3.05 -12.95
C ALA A 40 26.72 -3.13 -12.87
N VAL A 41 27.30 -2.97 -11.66
CA VAL A 41 28.76 -3.04 -11.45
C VAL A 41 29.30 -4.46 -11.64
N THR A 42 28.55 -5.47 -11.19
CA THR A 42 28.95 -6.89 -11.28
C THR A 42 28.57 -7.55 -12.60
N GLN A 43 27.86 -6.84 -13.48
CA GLN A 43 27.28 -7.37 -14.72
C GLN A 43 26.27 -8.54 -14.51
N LEU A 44 25.79 -8.75 -13.28
CA LEU A 44 24.80 -9.77 -12.93
C LEU A 44 23.38 -9.24 -13.17
N GLN A 45 22.89 -9.33 -14.41
CA GLN A 45 21.54 -8.89 -14.81
C GLN A 45 20.48 -10.01 -14.68
N GLU A 46 20.55 -10.81 -13.62
CA GLU A 46 19.52 -11.80 -13.37
C GLU A 46 18.29 -11.15 -12.73
N GLN A 47 17.14 -11.30 -13.39
CA GLN A 47 15.86 -10.68 -12.98
C GLN A 47 15.26 -11.32 -11.71
N THR A 48 15.63 -12.57 -11.40
CA THR A 48 15.09 -13.34 -10.29
C THR A 48 15.49 -12.77 -8.93
N LEU A 49 16.76 -12.36 -8.77
CA LEU A 49 17.29 -11.80 -7.53
C LEU A 49 16.54 -10.52 -7.08
N PRO A 50 16.43 -9.44 -7.88
CA PRO A 50 15.77 -8.22 -7.45
C PRO A 50 14.27 -8.45 -7.20
N GLN A 51 13.63 -9.36 -7.94
CA GLN A 51 12.22 -9.70 -7.74
C GLN A 51 11.99 -10.43 -6.41
N THR A 52 12.83 -11.41 -6.08
CA THR A 52 12.75 -12.12 -4.79
C THR A 52 13.00 -11.18 -3.63
N VAL A 53 14.04 -10.32 -3.71
CA VAL A 53 14.33 -9.36 -2.64
C VAL A 53 13.19 -8.37 -2.46
N LYS A 54 12.58 -7.87 -3.55
CA LYS A 54 11.42 -6.97 -3.48
C LYS A 54 10.27 -7.59 -2.66
N ILE A 55 9.92 -8.85 -2.91
CA ILE A 55 8.83 -9.53 -2.19
C ILE A 55 9.18 -9.70 -0.71
N VAL A 56 10.41 -10.11 -0.41
CA VAL A 56 10.87 -10.28 0.99
C VAL A 56 10.83 -8.96 1.74
N VAL A 57 11.33 -7.87 1.15
CA VAL A 57 11.33 -6.54 1.79
C VAL A 57 9.90 -6.06 2.06
N ILE A 58 9.01 -6.14 1.07
CA ILE A 58 7.59 -5.77 1.25
C ILE A 58 6.96 -6.63 2.35
N GLY A 59 7.21 -7.95 2.34
CA GLY A 59 6.73 -8.88 3.35
C GLY A 59 7.18 -8.49 4.76
N VAL A 60 8.47 -8.21 4.96
CA VAL A 60 9.01 -7.78 6.26
C VAL A 60 8.39 -6.46 6.72
N VAL A 61 8.25 -5.48 5.83
CA VAL A 61 7.61 -4.20 6.18
C VAL A 61 6.15 -4.40 6.58
N LEU A 62 5.41 -5.23 5.84
CA LEU A 62 4.00 -5.51 6.18
C LEU A 62 3.87 -6.33 7.47
N LEU A 63 4.79 -7.25 7.76
CA LEU A 63 4.80 -7.97 9.03
C LEU A 63 5.07 -7.04 10.22
N ALA A 64 5.98 -6.08 10.06
CA ALA A 64 6.34 -5.14 11.11
C ALA A 64 5.31 -4.01 11.30
N PHE A 65 4.78 -3.45 10.20
CA PHE A 65 3.98 -2.23 10.22
C PHE A 65 2.56 -2.40 9.69
N GLY A 66 2.20 -3.56 9.13
CA GLY A 66 0.91 -3.76 8.45
C GLY A 66 -0.29 -3.51 9.36
N GLY A 67 -0.21 -3.89 10.64
CA GLY A 67 -1.27 -3.60 11.61
C GLY A 67 -1.48 -2.09 11.83
N SER A 68 -0.39 -1.32 11.94
CA SER A 68 -0.46 0.14 12.09
C SER A 68 -0.94 0.81 10.81
N LEU A 69 -0.51 0.32 9.65
CA LEU A 69 -0.88 0.88 8.35
C LEU A 69 -2.35 0.59 7.99
N ALA A 70 -2.92 -0.52 8.48
CA ALA A 70 -4.30 -0.90 8.21
C ALA A 70 -5.35 -0.10 9.01
N GLY A 71 -4.94 0.64 10.04
CA GLY A 71 -5.85 1.39 10.91
C GLY A 71 -6.82 2.34 10.16
N PRO A 72 -6.32 3.22 9.27
CA PRO A 72 -7.17 4.12 8.48
C PRO A 72 -8.17 3.36 7.58
N LEU A 73 -7.74 2.29 6.93
CA LEU A 73 -8.60 1.45 6.10
C LEU A 73 -9.72 0.79 6.92
N TYR A 74 -9.39 0.31 8.11
CA TYR A 74 -10.37 -0.26 9.02
C TYR A 74 -11.42 0.79 9.44
N ALA A 75 -10.96 1.98 9.84
CA ALA A 75 -11.85 3.08 10.23
C ALA A 75 -12.80 3.48 9.09
N SER A 76 -12.27 3.73 7.90
CA SER A 76 -13.08 4.06 6.71
C SER A 76 -14.06 2.94 6.35
N THR A 77 -13.67 1.67 6.50
CA THR A 77 -14.58 0.53 6.29
C THR A 77 -15.74 0.57 7.29
N THR A 78 -15.46 0.72 8.58
CA THR A 78 -16.51 0.74 9.61
C THR A 78 -17.48 1.92 9.46
N GLU A 79 -17.00 3.07 9.01
CA GLU A 79 -17.82 4.26 8.74
C GLU A 79 -18.82 4.01 7.60
N ILE A 80 -18.36 3.38 6.51
CA ILE A 80 -19.22 3.07 5.36
C ILE A 80 -20.27 2.02 5.74
N PHE A 81 -19.87 0.95 6.42
CA PHE A 81 -20.79 -0.12 6.82
C PHE A 81 -21.82 0.34 7.86
N SER A 82 -21.43 1.21 8.80
CA SER A 82 -22.38 1.77 9.77
C SER A 82 -23.34 2.79 9.15
N SER A 83 -22.85 3.59 8.20
CA SER A 83 -23.67 4.52 7.42
C SER A 83 -24.57 3.83 6.39
N PHE A 84 -24.30 2.55 6.10
CA PHE A 84 -25.06 1.75 5.14
C PHE A 84 -26.53 1.54 5.55
N TYR A 85 -26.85 1.50 6.86
CA TYR A 85 -28.24 1.42 7.31
C TYR A 85 -29.03 2.70 6.99
N LEU A 86 -28.37 3.86 7.00
CA LEU A 86 -28.97 5.13 6.58
C LEU A 86 -29.17 5.21 5.05
N TYR A 87 -28.41 4.44 4.28
CA TYR A 87 -28.40 4.44 2.81
C TYR A 87 -29.61 3.73 2.18
N ARG A 88 -30.39 2.98 2.96
CA ARG A 88 -31.51 2.17 2.46
C ARG A 88 -32.82 2.96 2.25
N ARG A 89 -32.89 4.25 2.62
CA ARG A 89 -34.07 5.10 2.42
C ARG A 89 -33.82 6.22 1.40
#